data_AF-A0A7S0TNS3-F1
#
_entry.id   AF-A0A7S0TNS3-F1
#
_cell.length_a   1.000
_cell.length_b   1.000
_cell.length_c   1.000
_cell.angle_alpha   90.00
_cell.angle_beta   90.00
_cell.angle_gamma   90.00
#
_symmetry.space_group_name_H-M   'P 1'
#
loop_
_entity.id
_entity.type
_entity.pdbx_description
1 polymer ?
#
loop_
_entity_poly.entity_id
_entity_poly.type
_entity_poly.pdbx_seq_one_letter_code
_entity_poly.pdbx_strand_id
1 'polypeptide(L)'
;MPLVLDLVSRVDEQQKIPEARGRLTVDRWLRVAGAPGVFALGDCSFLADTPYPATAQVASQQGYYLGRLFNRGYDFGRDVPSGGGGDLAKPFQFLNLGVLAYTGQGKALAQIEAGKSKFEQTGTVGWVAWRAVYLSKQVSARNQFMVIFDWLKTYFFGRDLTRF
;
A
#
# COMPACT_ATOMS: atom_id res chain seq x y z
N MET A 1 -2.16 11.97 13.32
CA MET A 1 -3.16 11.06 13.90
C MET A 1 -2.95 10.99 15.41
N PRO A 2 -3.96 11.30 16.24
CA PRO A 2 -3.78 11.43 17.68
C PRO A 2 -3.30 10.12 18.35
N LEU A 3 -3.79 8.96 17.89
CA LEU A 3 -3.41 7.66 18.43
C LEU A 3 -1.93 7.31 18.21
N VAL A 4 -1.40 7.56 17.01
CA VAL A 4 -0.01 7.21 16.68
C VAL A 4 0.97 8.06 17.50
N LEU A 5 0.66 9.34 17.69
CA LEU A 5 1.47 10.24 18.50
C LEU A 5 1.46 9.84 19.98
N ASP A 6 0.29 9.44 20.50
CA ASP A 6 0.17 8.88 21.86
C ASP A 6 1.02 7.61 22.01
N LEU A 7 0.95 6.67 21.07
CA LEU A 7 1.78 5.45 21.10
C LEU A 7 3.29 5.76 21.04
N VAL A 8 3.71 6.69 20.18
CA VAL A 8 5.12 7.13 20.09
C VAL A 8 5.59 7.76 21.40
N SER A 9 4.72 8.50 22.09
CA SER A 9 5.08 9.11 23.38
C SER A 9 5.24 8.09 24.52
N ARG A 10 4.66 6.90 24.40
CA ARG A 10 4.65 5.86 25.45
C ARG A 10 5.77 4.82 25.31
N VAL A 11 6.45 4.75 24.16
CA VAL A 11 7.49 3.75 23.89
C VAL A 11 8.83 4.46 23.68
N ASP A 12 9.77 4.26 24.60
CA ASP A 12 11.05 4.98 24.60
C ASP A 12 11.87 4.73 23.33
N GLU A 13 11.86 3.50 22.79
CA GLU A 13 12.53 3.18 21.53
C GLU A 13 11.98 3.96 20.33
N GLN A 14 10.70 4.36 20.37
CA GLN A 14 10.07 5.15 19.30
C GLN A 14 10.51 6.61 19.31
N GLN A 15 10.91 7.14 20.47
CA GLN A 15 11.38 8.52 20.62
C GLN A 15 12.80 8.72 20.08
N LYS A 16 13.58 7.65 19.93
CA LYS A 16 14.99 7.69 19.53
C LYS A 16 15.20 7.96 18.02
N ILE A 17 14.14 7.98 17.22
CA ILE A 17 14.21 8.04 15.75
C ILE A 17 13.47 9.28 15.23
N PRO A 18 14.14 10.44 15.16
CA PRO A 18 13.50 11.71 14.80
C PRO A 18 12.99 11.75 13.35
N GLU A 19 13.51 10.91 12.43
CA GLU A 19 13.05 10.87 11.03
C GLU A 19 11.62 10.30 10.87
N ALA A 20 11.10 9.61 11.89
CA ALA A 20 9.80 8.98 11.85
C ALA A 20 8.65 10.00 11.73
N ARG A 21 8.84 11.26 12.17
CA ARG A 21 7.90 12.39 12.03
C ARG A 21 6.45 12.03 12.45
N GLY A 22 6.31 11.36 13.59
CA GLY A 22 5.00 10.97 14.15
C GLY A 22 4.41 9.68 13.56
N ARG A 23 5.25 8.82 12.96
CA ARG A 23 4.95 7.45 12.55
C ARG A 23 5.64 6.45 13.50
N LEU A 24 5.15 5.22 13.54
CA LEU A 24 5.78 4.13 14.28
C LEU A 24 6.96 3.58 13.49
N THR A 25 8.15 3.61 14.09
CA THR A 25 9.32 2.97 13.53
C THR A 25 9.19 1.46 13.61
N VAL A 26 9.38 0.81 12.47
CA VAL A 26 9.32 -0.63 12.30
C VAL A 26 10.60 -1.19 11.72
N ASP A 27 10.81 -2.48 11.93
CA ASP A 27 11.87 -3.23 11.26
C ASP A 27 11.42 -3.77 9.88
N ARG A 28 12.30 -4.54 9.23
CA ARG A 28 12.05 -5.12 7.89
C ARG A 28 10.95 -6.19 7.85
N TRP A 29 10.42 -6.61 9.00
CA TRP A 29 9.26 -7.52 9.13
C TRP A 29 8.02 -6.79 9.63
N LEU A 30 8.06 -5.45 9.68
CA LEU A 30 6.97 -4.57 10.11
C LEU A 30 6.63 -4.67 11.61
N ARG A 31 7.59 -5.14 12.42
CA ARG A 31 7.49 -5.17 13.89
C ARG A 31 7.82 -3.78 14.44
N VAL A 32 7.04 -3.29 15.39
CA VAL A 32 7.25 -1.99 16.04
C VAL A 32 8.42 -2.08 17.02
N ALA A 33 9.41 -1.20 16.88
CA ALA A 33 10.55 -1.15 17.79
C ALA A 33 10.08 -0.83 19.23
N GLY A 34 10.59 -1.56 20.22
CA GLY A 34 10.21 -1.38 21.64
C GLY A 34 8.86 -1.97 22.04
N ALA A 35 8.11 -2.58 21.11
CA ALA A 35 6.79 -3.14 21.39
C ALA A 35 6.66 -4.58 20.84
N PRO A 36 7.07 -5.60 21.62
CA PRO A 36 6.97 -7.00 21.22
C PRO A 36 5.53 -7.41 20.86
N GLY A 37 5.36 -8.11 19.74
CA GLY A 37 4.05 -8.56 19.26
C GLY A 37 3.19 -7.46 18.63
N VAL A 38 3.70 -6.22 18.52
CA VAL A 38 3.00 -5.10 17.87
C VAL A 38 3.56 -4.90 16.46
N PHE A 39 2.67 -4.69 15.49
CA PHE A 39 2.99 -4.49 14.09
C PHE A 39 2.37 -3.19 13.57
N ALA A 40 3.04 -2.52 12.64
CA ALA A 40 2.50 -1.35 11.96
C ALA A 40 2.79 -1.41 10.47
N LEU A 41 1.83 -0.98 9.65
CA LEU A 41 1.92 -0.99 8.19
C LEU A 41 1.18 0.21 7.59
N GLY A 42 1.48 0.53 6.33
CA GLY A 42 0.94 1.68 5.64
C GLY A 42 1.47 3.00 6.20
N ASP A 43 0.66 4.05 6.10
CA ASP A 43 1.09 5.43 6.33
C ASP A 43 1.47 5.73 7.79
N CYS A 44 1.04 4.90 8.74
CA CYS A 44 1.44 5.03 10.14
C CYS A 44 2.79 4.39 10.47
N SER A 45 3.41 3.69 9.53
CA SER A 45 4.68 2.99 9.72
C SER A 45 5.86 3.73 9.06
N PHE A 46 7.05 3.58 9.63
CA PHE A 46 8.29 4.13 9.11
C PHE A 46 9.41 3.09 9.21
N LEU A 47 10.02 2.76 8.07
CA LEU A 47 11.20 1.88 8.01
C LEU A 47 12.43 2.74 7.72
N ALA A 48 13.33 2.86 8.69
CA ALA A 48 14.49 3.76 8.59
C ALA A 48 15.45 3.39 7.44
N ASP A 49 15.74 2.10 7.26
CA ASP A 49 16.64 1.60 6.22
C ASP A 49 16.13 1.85 4.79
N THR A 50 14.81 1.86 4.61
CA THR A 50 14.18 1.89 3.28
C THR A 50 12.82 2.55 3.40
N PRO A 51 12.75 3.89 3.33
CA PRO A 51 11.48 4.59 3.43
C PRO A 51 10.63 4.31 2.18
N TYR A 52 9.47 3.67 2.37
CA TYR A 52 8.50 3.43 1.31
C TYR A 52 7.55 4.62 1.12
N PRO A 53 7.04 4.84 -0.11
CA PRO A 53 6.08 5.91 -0.35
C PRO A 53 4.73 5.60 0.31
N ALA A 54 4.07 6.64 0.85
CA ALA A 54 2.73 6.55 1.46
C ALA A 54 1.67 6.34 0.37
N THR A 55 1.50 5.09 -0.06
CA THR A 55 0.59 4.70 -1.15
C THR A 55 -0.22 3.48 -0.75
N ALA A 56 -1.45 3.39 -1.28
CA ALA A 56 -2.30 2.21 -1.08
C ALA A 56 -1.62 0.91 -1.56
N GLN A 57 -0.74 0.99 -2.56
CA GLN A 57 0.01 -0.15 -3.08
C GLN A 57 0.98 -0.72 -2.03
N VAL A 58 1.76 0.14 -1.37
CA VAL A 58 2.67 -0.26 -0.28
C VAL A 58 1.87 -0.85 0.88
N ALA A 59 0.84 -0.14 1.35
CA ALA A 59 0.01 -0.60 2.47
C ALA A 59 -0.64 -1.97 2.19
N SER A 60 -1.17 -2.17 0.97
CA SER A 60 -1.77 -3.43 0.55
C SER A 60 -0.76 -4.58 0.50
N GLN A 61 0.44 -4.34 -0.04
CA GLN A 61 1.49 -5.36 -0.08
C GLN A 61 2.01 -5.72 1.32
N GLN A 62 2.17 -4.72 2.19
CA GLN A 62 2.55 -4.93 3.58
C GLN A 62 1.50 -5.76 4.34
N GLY A 63 0.21 -5.46 4.12
CA GLY A 63 -0.90 -6.24 4.69
C GLY A 63 -0.90 -7.70 4.21
N TYR A 64 -0.74 -7.93 2.91
CA TYR A 64 -0.64 -9.29 2.35
C TYR A 64 0.58 -10.05 2.89
N TYR A 65 1.72 -9.35 3.02
CA TYR A 65 2.94 -9.91 3.59
C TYR A 65 2.72 -10.39 5.03
N LEU A 66 2.20 -9.54 5.91
CA LEU A 66 1.92 -9.90 7.30
C LEU A 66 0.87 -11.00 7.41
N GLY A 67 -0.22 -10.92 6.65
CA GLY A 67 -1.25 -11.97 6.62
C GLY A 67 -0.66 -13.33 6.26
N ARG A 68 0.25 -13.38 5.28
CA ARG A 68 0.96 -14.61 4.90
C ARG A 68 1.87 -15.12 6.02
N LEU A 69 2.53 -14.24 6.77
CA LEU A 69 3.39 -14.65 7.89
C LEU A 69 2.56 -15.22 9.05
N PHE A 70 1.45 -14.55 9.41
CA PHE A 70 0.52 -15.03 10.44
C PHE A 70 -0.07 -16.39 10.07
N ASN A 71 -0.53 -16.57 8.82
CA ASN A 71 -1.10 -17.84 8.37
C ASN A 71 -0.08 -19.00 8.35
N ARG A 72 1.22 -18.70 8.32
CA ARG A 72 2.29 -19.70 8.36
C ARG A 72 2.79 -19.99 9.79
N GLY A 73 2.22 -19.35 10.81
CA GLY A 73 2.66 -19.52 12.19
C GLY A 73 4.09 -19.03 12.42
N TYR A 74 4.52 -17.99 11.70
CA TYR A 74 5.87 -17.46 11.85
C TYR A 74 6.11 -16.95 13.27
N ASP A 75 7.23 -17.35 13.88
CA ASP A 75 7.64 -16.91 15.21
C ASP A 75 8.35 -15.55 15.11
N PHE A 76 7.62 -14.49 15.46
CA PHE A 76 8.12 -13.11 15.44
C PHE A 76 8.99 -12.74 16.64
N GLY A 77 9.10 -13.63 17.65
CA GLY A 77 9.92 -13.43 18.84
C GLY A 77 11.39 -13.78 18.64
N ARG A 78 11.75 -14.45 17.54
CA ARG A 78 13.14 -14.77 17.23
C ARG A 78 13.88 -13.57 16.66
N ASP A 79 15.10 -13.38 17.13
CA ASP A 79 16.07 -12.52 16.46
C ASP A 79 16.29 -13.03 15.05
N VAL A 80 16.23 -12.13 14.07
CA VAL A 80 16.40 -12.51 12.68
C VAL A 80 17.90 -12.72 12.44
N PRO A 81 18.34 -13.91 12.03
CA PRO A 81 19.75 -14.13 11.70
C PRO A 81 20.14 -13.23 10.52
N SER A 82 21.26 -12.51 10.66
CA SER A 82 21.88 -11.73 9.59
C SER A 82 22.35 -12.57 8.39
N GLY A 83 22.22 -13.90 8.44
CA GLY A 83 22.56 -14.84 7.36
C GLY A 83 21.35 -15.66 6.94
N GLY A 84 20.94 -15.56 5.68
CA GLY A 84 19.73 -16.16 5.10
C GLY A 84 19.76 -17.69 4.96
N GLY A 85 19.94 -18.42 6.06
CA GLY A 85 19.85 -19.88 6.11
C GLY A 85 18.91 -20.33 7.21
N GLY A 86 17.79 -20.97 6.82
CA GLY A 86 16.76 -21.51 7.71
C GLY A 86 15.34 -21.11 7.26
N ASP A 87 14.31 -21.74 7.83
CA ASP A 87 12.85 -21.50 7.64
C ASP A 87 12.37 -20.07 8.01
N LEU A 88 13.25 -19.08 7.86
CA LEU A 88 13.08 -17.71 8.25
C LEU A 88 12.31 -16.95 7.16
N ALA A 89 11.32 -16.17 7.58
CA ALA A 89 10.58 -15.29 6.70
C ALA A 89 11.53 -14.27 6.05
N LYS A 90 11.51 -14.19 4.72
CA LYS A 90 12.24 -13.13 4.01
C LYS A 90 11.72 -11.75 4.43
N PRO A 91 12.58 -10.72 4.54
CA PRO A 91 12.14 -9.36 4.86
C PRO A 91 11.15 -8.84 3.81
N PHE A 92 10.29 -7.90 4.21
CA PHE A 92 9.38 -7.24 3.29
C PHE A 92 10.17 -6.51 2.19
N GLN A 93 9.69 -6.63 0.95
CA GLN A 93 10.23 -5.93 -0.21
C GLN A 93 9.07 -5.40 -1.01
N PHE A 94 9.05 -4.08 -1.20
CA PHE A 94 8.03 -3.42 -2.00
C PHE A 94 8.26 -3.66 -3.49
N LEU A 95 7.22 -4.14 -4.17
CA LEU A 95 7.17 -4.25 -5.62
C LEU A 95 6.38 -3.07 -6.19
N ASN A 96 7.07 -2.11 -6.80
CA ASN A 96 6.39 -1.03 -7.53
C ASN A 96 5.71 -1.60 -8.78
N LEU A 97 4.38 -1.49 -8.88
CA LEU A 97 3.64 -1.91 -10.09
C LEU A 97 3.42 -0.75 -11.08
N GLY A 98 4.02 0.41 -10.82
CA GLY A 98 3.86 1.63 -11.61
C GLY A 98 2.75 2.55 -11.09
N VAL A 99 2.44 3.58 -11.89
CA VAL A 99 1.55 4.70 -11.55
C VAL A 99 0.50 4.92 -12.63
N LEU A 100 -0.72 5.20 -12.21
CA LEU A 100 -1.88 5.44 -13.07
C LEU A 100 -2.54 6.76 -12.64
N ALA A 101 -2.58 7.75 -13.53
CA ALA A 101 -3.10 9.08 -13.24
C ALA A 101 -4.08 9.54 -14.33
N TYR A 102 -5.32 9.83 -13.93
CA TYR A 102 -6.31 10.42 -14.84
C TYR A 102 -6.02 11.92 -15.02
N THR A 103 -5.94 12.39 -16.26
CA THR A 103 -5.58 13.77 -16.60
C THR A 103 -6.75 14.61 -17.12
N GLY A 104 -7.97 14.06 -17.11
CA GLY A 104 -9.17 14.74 -17.61
C GLY A 104 -9.48 14.43 -19.07
N GLN A 105 -10.67 14.83 -19.52
CA GLN A 105 -11.11 14.71 -20.92
C GLN A 105 -10.94 13.29 -21.53
N GLY A 106 -11.14 12.23 -20.74
CA GLY A 106 -10.97 10.85 -21.24
C GLY A 106 -9.52 10.48 -21.55
N LYS A 107 -8.55 11.15 -20.93
CA LYS A 107 -7.12 10.86 -21.06
C LYS A 107 -6.54 10.45 -19.71
N ALA A 108 -5.57 9.54 -19.72
CA ALA A 108 -4.81 9.18 -18.54
C ALA A 108 -3.37 8.80 -18.91
N LEU A 109 -2.48 8.96 -17.92
CA LEU A 109 -1.14 8.39 -17.90
C LEU A 109 -1.22 7.00 -17.26
N ALA A 110 -0.69 6.00 -17.94
CA ALA A 110 -0.57 4.63 -17.45
C ALA A 110 0.87 4.16 -17.60
N GLN A 111 1.59 4.13 -16.48
CA GLN A 111 2.89 3.50 -16.35
C GLN A 111 2.72 2.23 -15.53
N ILE A 112 2.95 1.07 -16.13
CA ILE A 112 2.84 -0.23 -15.48
C ILE A 112 4.22 -0.86 -15.46
N GLU A 113 4.66 -1.28 -14.28
CA GLU A 113 5.92 -1.96 -14.08
C GLU A 113 5.66 -3.42 -13.68
N ALA A 114 6.17 -4.36 -14.47
CA ALA A 114 6.04 -5.79 -14.23
C ALA A 114 7.44 -6.42 -14.27
N GLY A 115 8.15 -6.34 -13.14
CA GLY A 115 9.53 -6.80 -13.04
C GLY A 115 10.48 -5.96 -13.90
N LYS A 116 11.06 -6.55 -14.94
CA LYS A 116 11.98 -5.84 -15.86
C LYS A 116 11.26 -5.12 -17.00
N SER A 117 9.99 -5.43 -17.24
CA SER A 117 9.22 -4.84 -18.31
C SER A 117 8.49 -3.59 -17.82
N LYS A 118 8.67 -2.49 -18.55
CA LYS A 118 7.96 -1.23 -18.32
C LYS A 118 7.05 -0.96 -19.51
N PHE A 119 5.79 -0.66 -19.23
CA PHE A 119 4.82 -0.29 -20.23
C PHE A 119 4.28 1.10 -19.90
N GLU A 120 4.44 2.04 -20.82
CA GLU A 120 4.05 3.43 -20.65
C GLU A 120 3.13 3.85 -21.79
N GLN A 121 1.93 4.32 -21.46
CA GLN A 121 0.94 4.82 -22.41
C GLN A 121 0.25 6.06 -21.87
N THR A 122 -0.14 6.95 -22.78
CA THR A 122 -0.85 8.19 -22.46
C THR A 122 -2.11 8.34 -23.33
N GLY A 123 -2.95 9.33 -23.00
CA GLY A 123 -4.13 9.64 -23.78
C GLY A 123 -5.28 8.64 -23.56
N THR A 124 -6.07 8.40 -24.60
CA THR A 124 -7.27 7.55 -24.53
C THR A 124 -6.94 6.09 -24.24
N VAL A 125 -5.82 5.58 -24.78
CA VAL A 125 -5.36 4.21 -24.50
C VAL A 125 -4.98 4.07 -23.03
N GLY A 126 -4.23 5.03 -22.49
CA GLY A 126 -3.93 5.10 -21.06
C GLY A 126 -5.20 5.19 -20.20
N TRP A 127 -6.23 5.92 -20.67
CA TRP A 127 -7.52 6.02 -19.98
C TRP A 127 -8.29 4.70 -19.93
N VAL A 128 -8.33 3.94 -21.03
CA VAL A 128 -8.94 2.60 -21.04
C VAL A 128 -8.19 1.66 -20.09
N ALA A 129 -6.84 1.67 -20.14
CA ALA A 129 -6.01 0.88 -19.24
C ALA A 129 -6.25 1.26 -17.77
N TRP A 130 -6.32 2.56 -17.47
CA TRP A 130 -6.65 3.09 -16.14
C TRP A 130 -7.99 2.53 -15.63
N ARG A 131 -9.06 2.59 -16.44
CA ARG A 131 -10.37 2.04 -16.05
C ARG A 131 -10.30 0.54 -15.79
N ALA A 132 -9.65 -0.22 -16.67
CA ALA A 132 -9.52 -1.67 -16.53
C ALA A 132 -8.78 -2.06 -15.23
N VAL A 133 -7.67 -1.39 -14.92
CA VAL A 133 -6.91 -1.65 -13.70
C VAL A 133 -7.73 -1.29 -12.45
N TYR A 134 -8.33 -0.10 -12.38
CA TYR A 134 -9.10 0.29 -11.18
C TYR A 134 -10.39 -0.54 -10.99
N LEU A 135 -10.98 -1.03 -12.08
CA LEU A 135 -12.11 -1.94 -12.01
C LEU A 135 -11.68 -3.33 -11.47
N SER A 136 -10.56 -3.88 -11.96
CA SER A 136 -10.03 -5.16 -11.47
C SER A 136 -9.53 -5.09 -10.01
N LYS A 137 -9.09 -3.91 -9.54
CA LYS A 137 -8.64 -3.68 -8.16
C LYS A 137 -9.77 -3.53 -7.14
N GLN A 138 -11.03 -3.51 -7.57
CA GLN A 138 -12.15 -3.43 -6.63
C GLN A 138 -12.27 -4.70 -5.80
N VAL A 139 -12.57 -4.52 -4.51
CA VAL A 139 -12.58 -5.60 -3.51
C VAL A 139 -13.73 -6.60 -3.74
N SER A 140 -14.85 -6.18 -4.35
CA SER A 140 -16.02 -7.05 -4.56
C SER A 140 -16.70 -6.85 -5.91
N ALA A 141 -17.32 -7.93 -6.41
CA ALA A 141 -18.12 -7.90 -7.64
C ALA A 141 -19.25 -6.88 -7.57
N ARG A 142 -19.89 -6.73 -6.40
CA ARG A 142 -20.90 -5.69 -6.18
C ARG A 142 -20.34 -4.30 -6.45
N ASN A 143 -19.15 -4.00 -5.93
CA ASN A 143 -18.51 -2.70 -6.16
C ASN A 143 -18.11 -2.52 -7.63
N GLN A 144 -17.63 -3.58 -8.29
CA GLN A 144 -17.34 -3.56 -9.72
C GLN A 144 -18.57 -3.20 -10.55
N PHE A 145 -19.71 -3.85 -10.30
CA PHE A 145 -20.97 -3.55 -11.00
C PHE A 145 -21.44 -2.13 -10.74
N MET A 146 -21.40 -1.66 -9.48
CA MET A 146 -21.79 -0.28 -9.15
C MET A 146 -20.95 0.74 -9.93
N VAL A 147 -19.63 0.55 -9.97
CA VAL A 147 -18.72 1.43 -10.74
C VAL A 147 -19.03 1.40 -12.24
N ILE A 148 -19.30 0.23 -12.83
CA ILE A 148 -19.69 0.10 -14.24
C ILE A 148 -21.01 0.83 -14.51
N PHE A 149 -22.00 0.68 -13.64
CA PHE A 149 -23.29 1.37 -13.78
C PHE A 149 -23.15 2.90 -13.67
N ASP A 150 -22.36 3.39 -12.72
CA ASP A 150 -22.09 4.83 -12.59
C ASP A 150 -21.40 5.40 -13.82
N TRP A 151 -20.48 4.63 -14.39
CA TRP A 151 -19.81 4.96 -15.64
C TRP A 151 -20.77 5.02 -16.84
N LEU A 152 -21.72 4.08 -16.94
CA LEU A 152 -22.74 4.08 -17.98
C LEU A 152 -23.72 5.26 -17.80
N LYS A 153 -24.20 5.50 -16.57
CA LYS A 153 -25.06 6.65 -16.26
C LYS A 153 -24.38 7.95 -16.64
N THR A 154 -23.11 8.12 -16.27
CA THR A 154 -22.35 9.33 -16.62
C THR A 154 -22.18 9.49 -18.12
N TYR A 155 -22.07 8.39 -18.87
CA TYR A 155 -21.96 8.42 -20.33
C TYR A 155 -23.27 8.84 -21.01
N PHE A 156 -24.42 8.32 -20.57
CA PHE A 156 -25.72 8.60 -21.19
C PHE A 156 -26.38 9.89 -20.69
N PHE A 157 -26.26 10.19 -19.39
CA PHE A 157 -26.99 11.27 -18.74
C PHE A 157 -26.11 12.42 -18.25
N GLY A 158 -24.79 12.31 -18.43
CA GLY A 158 -23.83 13.24 -17.85
C GLY A 158 -23.64 13.00 -16.35
N ARG A 159 -22.75 13.80 -15.74
CA ARG A 159 -22.45 13.68 -14.31
C ARG A 159 -23.54 14.36 -13.49
N ASP A 160 -24.12 13.66 -12.52
CA ASP A 160 -25.02 14.29 -11.55
C ASP A 160 -24.21 15.25 -10.67
N LEU A 161 -24.64 16.51 -10.62
CA LEU A 161 -24.00 17.61 -9.88
C LEU A 161 -24.91 18.14 -8.76
N THR A 162 -26.05 17.50 -8.52
CA THR A 162 -27.02 18.00 -7.56
C THR A 162 -26.46 17.85 -6.13
N ARG A 163 -26.38 18.97 -5.41
CA ARG A 163 -25.99 19.01 -4.00
C ARG A 163 -27.27 19.16 -3.19
N PHE A 164 -27.66 18.10 -2.48
CA PHE A 164 -28.70 18.17 -1.46
C PHE A 164 -28.04 18.00 -0.08
#